data_AF-A0A162T7F8-F1
#
_entry.id   AF-A0A162T7F8-F1
#
_cell.length_a   1.000
_cell.length_b   1.000
_cell.length_c   1.000
_cell.angle_alpha   90.00
_cell.angle_beta   90.00
_cell.angle_gamma   90.00
#
_symmetry.space_group_name_H-M   'P 1'
#
loop_
_entity.id
_entity.type
_entity.pdbx_description
1 polymer ?
#
loop_
_entity_poly.entity_id
_entity_poly.type
_entity_poly.pdbx_seq_one_letter_code
_entity_poly.pdbx_strand_id
1 'polypeptide(L)'
;MDGAAGFNLATIAGKTGALGDIIGGQLNKWNGDPELLDDMNDHWTAGNHEVERKNFIERLQQYARERSIRVSFLGGDVHCCGAGKMYSKDMKEKEEGDPFFMVQIISSAIVNVPPPQALLTVLNQNSGFITFNGNTEERMYNLFKRSPNGNTRQNKKLMGMRNYCAGYYDEQTGKINFWIQAEKEVGIKGTMGYLIDVPKLLFGQAGYHLSHQNKRQVLGDLMQMHQQQQQPFFGFRHHQDQEQQEQEQDNGGGHFHRLQSKIGGFMMPQPNN
;
A
#
# COMPACT_ATOMS: atom_id res chain seq x y z
N MET A 1 -4.24 -26.40 -6.87
CA MET A 1 -3.67 -26.26 -5.52
C MET A 1 -2.19 -26.54 -5.65
N ASP A 2 -1.36 -25.81 -4.90
CA ASP A 2 0.10 -25.64 -5.06
C ASP A 2 0.48 -24.43 -5.91
N GLY A 3 0.61 -23.28 -5.24
CA GLY A 3 1.07 -22.01 -5.81
C GLY A 3 1.55 -21.01 -4.76
N ALA A 4 1.46 -21.35 -3.47
CA ALA A 4 2.18 -20.67 -2.42
C ALA A 4 3.65 -21.06 -2.53
N ALA A 5 4.50 -20.13 -2.95
CA ALA A 5 5.92 -20.22 -2.67
C ALA A 5 6.12 -19.94 -1.17
N GLY A 6 5.56 -20.81 -0.32
CA GLY A 6 5.97 -20.92 1.06
C GLY A 6 7.46 -21.25 1.05
N PHE A 7 8.25 -20.44 1.74
CA PHE A 7 9.69 -20.60 1.86
C PHE A 7 10.02 -21.98 2.46
N ASN A 8 10.26 -22.98 1.61
CA ASN A 8 10.78 -24.26 2.09
C ASN A 8 12.32 -24.19 2.07
N LEU A 9 12.87 -23.77 3.22
CA LEU A 9 14.32 -23.64 3.47
C LEU A 9 15.09 -24.95 3.21
N ALA A 10 14.45 -26.13 3.32
CA ALA A 10 15.10 -27.41 3.02
C ALA A 10 15.41 -27.57 1.52
N THR A 11 14.64 -26.94 0.63
CA THR A 11 14.86 -26.94 -0.82
C THR A 11 16.08 -26.09 -1.23
N ILE A 12 16.52 -25.17 -0.37
CA ILE A 12 17.64 -24.25 -0.61
C ILE A 12 19.00 -24.95 -0.45
N ALA A 13 19.09 -25.94 0.44
CA ALA A 13 20.35 -26.67 0.70
C ALA A 13 20.78 -27.59 -0.45
N GLY A 14 19.86 -28.02 -1.32
CA GLY A 14 20.10 -29.12 -2.28
C GLY A 14 20.79 -28.75 -3.61
N LYS A 15 20.97 -27.46 -3.95
CA LYS A 15 21.36 -27.06 -5.33
C LYS A 15 22.75 -26.41 -5.50
N THR A 16 23.55 -26.20 -4.46
CA THR A 16 24.84 -25.50 -4.60
C THR A 16 25.95 -26.10 -3.70
N GLY A 17 26.57 -27.19 -4.13
CA GLY A 17 27.52 -28.00 -3.34
C GLY A 17 28.81 -27.35 -2.82
N ALA A 18 29.07 -26.06 -3.05
CA ALA A 18 30.17 -25.32 -2.42
C ALA A 18 29.70 -24.06 -1.64
N LEU A 19 28.48 -23.59 -1.90
CA LEU A 19 27.80 -22.59 -1.08
C LEU A 19 27.02 -23.27 0.06
N GLY A 20 26.71 -24.55 -0.06
CA GLY A 20 25.94 -25.35 0.90
C GLY A 20 26.58 -25.44 2.29
N ASP A 21 27.90 -25.35 2.42
CA ASP A 21 28.57 -25.42 3.73
C ASP A 21 28.53 -24.06 4.47
N ILE A 22 28.70 -22.96 3.73
CA ILE A 22 28.60 -21.59 4.29
C ILE A 22 27.13 -21.25 4.58
N ILE A 23 26.24 -21.62 3.65
CA ILE A 23 24.80 -21.49 3.79
C ILE A 23 24.31 -22.45 4.88
N GLY A 24 24.79 -23.69 4.99
CA GLY A 24 24.39 -24.64 6.03
C GLY A 24 24.81 -24.20 7.44
N GLY A 25 26.03 -23.70 7.61
CA GLY A 25 26.52 -23.17 8.89
C GLY A 25 25.83 -21.88 9.33
N GLN A 26 25.46 -21.02 8.37
CA GLN A 26 24.62 -19.86 8.66
C GLN A 26 23.17 -20.31 8.89
N LEU A 27 22.48 -20.97 7.95
CA LEU A 27 21.10 -21.44 8.07
C LEU A 27 20.79 -22.23 9.36
N ASN A 28 21.73 -23.01 9.90
CA ASN A 28 21.55 -23.68 11.20
C ASN A 28 21.35 -22.70 12.37
N LYS A 29 21.92 -21.49 12.29
CA LYS A 29 21.63 -20.39 13.23
C LYS A 29 20.29 -19.70 12.93
N TRP A 30 19.78 -19.80 11.69
CA TRP A 30 18.57 -19.12 11.23
C TRP A 30 17.31 -19.91 11.59
N ASN A 31 17.38 -21.24 11.56
CA ASN A 31 16.34 -22.10 12.12
C ASN A 31 16.19 -21.95 13.65
N GLY A 32 17.14 -21.30 14.31
CA GLY A 32 17.19 -21.16 15.77
C GLY A 32 17.07 -19.73 16.29
N ASP A 33 16.83 -18.73 15.42
CA ASP A 33 16.64 -17.33 15.82
C ASP A 33 15.14 -17.00 15.81
N PRO A 34 14.48 -16.96 16.99
CA PRO A 34 13.04 -16.76 17.07
C PRO A 34 12.59 -15.40 16.53
N GLU A 35 13.42 -14.35 16.65
CA GLU A 35 13.11 -12.99 16.20
C GLU A 35 13.00 -12.93 14.67
N LEU A 36 13.92 -13.58 13.98
CA LEU A 36 13.90 -13.64 12.52
C LEU A 36 12.71 -14.44 11.97
N LEU A 37 12.37 -15.56 12.63
CA LEU A 37 11.21 -16.37 12.23
C LEU A 37 9.90 -15.61 12.45
N ASP A 38 9.82 -14.77 13.47
CA ASP A 38 8.70 -13.87 13.75
C ASP A 38 8.59 -12.80 12.64
N ASP A 39 9.68 -12.08 12.35
CA ASP A 39 9.75 -11.08 11.26
C ASP A 39 9.30 -11.65 9.90
N MET A 40 9.70 -12.90 9.62
CA MET A 40 9.32 -13.57 8.38
C MET A 40 7.83 -13.95 8.33
N ASN A 41 7.22 -14.27 9.47
CA ASN A 41 5.80 -14.63 9.55
C ASN A 41 4.88 -13.40 9.59
N ASP A 42 5.38 -12.24 10.03
CA ASP A 42 4.66 -10.96 10.02
C ASP A 42 4.61 -10.29 8.65
N HIS A 43 5.41 -10.76 7.70
CA HIS A 43 5.33 -10.27 6.33
C HIS A 43 3.98 -10.58 5.70
N TRP A 44 3.36 -9.57 5.08
CA TRP A 44 2.07 -9.74 4.39
C TRP A 44 2.07 -10.79 3.26
N THR A 45 3.24 -11.21 2.78
CA THR A 45 3.41 -12.31 1.80
C THR A 45 3.57 -13.69 2.44
N ALA A 46 3.59 -13.80 3.77
CA ALA A 46 3.69 -15.06 4.48
C ALA A 46 2.37 -15.87 4.38
N GLY A 47 2.48 -17.19 4.57
CA GLY A 47 1.38 -18.12 4.32
C GLY A 47 0.12 -17.83 5.13
N ASN A 48 0.28 -17.40 6.39
CA ASN A 48 -0.77 -16.96 7.30
C ASN A 48 -1.52 -15.70 6.82
N HIS A 49 -0.92 -14.89 5.95
CA HIS A 49 -1.51 -13.65 5.42
C HIS A 49 -2.01 -13.78 3.97
N GLU A 50 -1.84 -14.95 3.32
CA GLU A 50 -2.16 -15.12 1.90
C GLU A 50 -3.62 -14.80 1.56
N VAL A 51 -4.57 -15.24 2.39
CA VAL A 51 -6.00 -15.06 2.13
C VAL A 51 -6.39 -13.58 2.20
N GLU A 52 -5.95 -12.87 3.23
CA GLU A 52 -6.26 -11.45 3.38
C GLU A 52 -5.55 -10.59 2.34
N ARG A 53 -4.28 -10.89 2.06
CA ARG A 53 -3.51 -10.23 1.00
C ARG A 53 -4.19 -10.41 -0.35
N LYS A 54 -4.63 -11.63 -0.65
CA LYS A 54 -5.36 -11.93 -1.89
C LYS A 54 -6.62 -11.08 -2.01
N ASN A 55 -7.47 -11.11 -0.98
CA ASN A 55 -8.72 -10.35 -0.96
C ASN A 55 -8.48 -8.83 -1.09
N PHE A 56 -7.45 -8.31 -0.43
CA PHE A 56 -7.11 -6.89 -0.49
C PHE A 56 -6.67 -6.46 -1.90
N ILE A 57 -5.75 -7.19 -2.51
CA ILE A 57 -5.26 -6.89 -3.86
C ILE A 57 -6.37 -7.05 -4.89
N GLU A 58 -7.18 -8.12 -4.83
CA GLU A 58 -8.28 -8.33 -5.79
C GLU A 58 -9.32 -7.20 -5.73
N ARG A 59 -9.62 -6.69 -4.54
CA ARG A 59 -10.48 -5.49 -4.37
C ARG A 59 -9.86 -4.24 -4.99
N LEU A 60 -8.56 -4.03 -4.81
CA LEU A 60 -7.85 -2.91 -5.44
C LEU A 60 -7.79 -3.06 -6.97
N GLN A 61 -7.66 -4.28 -7.48
CA GLN A 61 -7.68 -4.57 -8.91
C GLN A 61 -9.06 -4.27 -9.51
N GLN A 62 -10.12 -4.64 -8.80
CA GLN A 62 -11.48 -4.29 -9.19
C GLN A 62 -11.68 -2.76 -9.18
N TYR A 63 -11.23 -2.07 -8.13
CA TYR A 63 -11.29 -0.61 -8.06
C TYR A 63 -10.54 0.06 -9.22
N ALA A 64 -9.33 -0.40 -9.53
CA ALA A 64 -8.53 0.10 -10.65
C ALA A 64 -9.26 -0.07 -11.98
N ARG A 65 -9.91 -1.22 -12.21
CA ARG A 65 -10.72 -1.48 -13.41
C ARG A 65 -11.94 -0.57 -13.51
N GLU A 66 -12.69 -0.40 -12.43
CA GLU A 66 -13.94 0.35 -12.43
C GLU A 66 -13.72 1.86 -12.54
N ARG A 67 -12.63 2.37 -11.94
CA ARG A 67 -12.36 3.80 -11.84
C ARG A 67 -11.26 4.29 -12.77
N SER A 68 -10.55 3.39 -13.46
CA SER A 68 -9.34 3.70 -14.22
C SER A 68 -8.29 4.42 -13.37
N ILE A 69 -8.09 3.96 -12.13
CA ILE A 69 -7.09 4.50 -11.19
C ILE A 69 -5.92 3.53 -11.06
N ARG A 70 -4.70 4.03 -11.25
CA ARG A 70 -3.47 3.26 -11.00
C ARG A 70 -3.21 3.17 -9.50
N VAL A 71 -3.04 1.95 -9.00
CA VAL A 71 -2.69 1.68 -7.59
C VAL A 71 -1.20 1.34 -7.49
N SER A 72 -0.53 1.94 -6.52
CA SER A 72 0.84 1.60 -6.11
C SER A 72 0.91 1.50 -4.60
N PHE A 73 1.79 0.63 -4.10
CA PHE A 73 2.05 0.45 -2.68
C PHE A 73 3.39 1.10 -2.31
N LEU A 74 3.43 1.79 -1.18
CA LEU A 74 4.66 2.20 -0.54
C LEU A 74 4.75 1.46 0.80
N GLY A 75 5.72 0.56 0.90
CA GLY A 75 5.99 -0.22 2.11
C GLY A 75 7.42 0.00 2.61
N GLY A 76 7.69 -0.47 3.81
CA GLY A 76 8.99 -0.33 4.48
C GLY A 76 9.14 -1.37 5.58
N ASP A 77 9.87 -1.01 6.64
CA ASP A 77 10.02 -1.83 7.86
C ASP A 77 10.74 -3.16 7.66
N VAL A 78 11.59 -3.27 6.63
CA VAL A 78 12.34 -4.49 6.31
C VAL A 78 13.85 -4.26 6.18
N HIS A 79 14.31 -3.08 6.66
CA HIS A 79 15.69 -2.61 6.71
C HIS A 79 16.47 -2.65 5.38
N CYS A 80 15.78 -2.86 4.27
CA CYS A 80 16.33 -2.85 2.91
C CYS A 80 15.39 -2.07 1.97
N CYS A 81 15.81 -1.94 0.72
CA CYS A 81 14.97 -1.40 -0.34
C CYS A 81 14.90 -2.30 -1.57
N GLY A 82 13.85 -2.08 -2.36
CA GLY A 82 13.55 -2.82 -3.58
C GLY A 82 12.23 -2.37 -4.18
N ALA A 83 11.82 -3.06 -5.25
CA ALA A 83 10.48 -2.90 -5.77
C ALA A 83 9.96 -4.20 -6.39
N GLY A 84 8.66 -4.40 -6.26
CA GLY A 84 7.91 -5.45 -6.91
C GLY A 84 6.86 -4.87 -7.84
N LYS A 85 6.38 -5.70 -8.77
CA LYS A 85 5.18 -5.40 -9.55
C LYS A 85 4.28 -6.60 -9.70
N MET A 86 2.98 -6.33 -9.77
CA MET A 86 1.97 -7.21 -10.32
C MET A 86 1.60 -6.74 -11.72
N TYR A 87 1.25 -7.65 -12.62
CA TYR A 87 0.82 -7.31 -13.98
C TYR A 87 0.04 -8.48 -14.61
N SER A 88 -0.80 -8.16 -15.59
CA SER A 88 -1.51 -9.17 -16.39
C SER A 88 -0.53 -9.92 -17.30
N LYS A 89 -0.65 -11.25 -17.36
CA LYS A 89 0.22 -12.14 -18.16
C LYS A 89 0.32 -11.73 -19.62
N ASP A 90 -0.76 -11.20 -20.18
CA ASP A 90 -0.95 -10.79 -21.56
C ASP A 90 -0.65 -9.31 -21.83
N MET A 91 -0.37 -8.51 -20.78
CA MET A 91 -0.17 -7.05 -20.90
C MET A 91 1.23 -6.59 -20.48
N LYS A 92 2.25 -7.46 -20.55
CA LYS A 92 3.63 -7.19 -20.10
C LYS A 92 4.27 -5.92 -20.70
N GLU A 93 3.86 -5.55 -21.91
CA GLU A 93 4.36 -4.37 -22.65
C GLU A 93 3.32 -3.24 -22.76
N LYS A 94 2.15 -3.41 -22.13
CA LYS A 94 1.00 -2.49 -22.24
C LYS A 94 0.56 -2.01 -20.86
N GLU A 95 1.54 -1.63 -20.03
CA GLU A 95 1.33 -1.28 -18.62
C GLU A 95 0.29 -0.14 -18.47
N GLU A 96 0.21 0.84 -19.38
CA GLU A 96 -0.77 1.94 -19.32
C GLU A 96 -2.23 1.47 -19.38
N GLY A 97 -2.50 0.38 -20.10
CA GLY A 97 -3.85 -0.18 -20.24
C GLY A 97 -4.14 -1.31 -19.26
N ASP A 98 -3.16 -1.75 -18.47
CA ASP A 98 -3.29 -2.90 -17.60
C ASP A 98 -3.82 -2.47 -16.21
N PRO A 99 -5.05 -2.78 -15.83
CA PRO A 99 -5.59 -2.40 -14.53
C PRO A 99 -5.05 -3.27 -13.38
N PHE A 100 -4.38 -4.39 -13.68
CA PHE A 100 -3.71 -5.24 -12.70
C PHE A 100 -2.24 -4.87 -12.50
N PHE A 101 -1.73 -3.94 -13.31
CA PHE A 101 -0.41 -3.38 -13.11
C PHE A 101 -0.35 -2.58 -11.80
N MET A 102 0.34 -3.10 -10.79
CA MET A 102 0.51 -2.44 -9.50
C MET A 102 1.96 -2.52 -9.10
N VAL A 103 2.54 -1.39 -8.69
CA VAL A 103 3.94 -1.33 -8.29
C VAL A 103 4.02 -1.19 -6.78
N GLN A 104 4.83 -2.02 -6.13
CA GLN A 104 5.21 -1.85 -4.74
C GLN A 104 6.63 -1.31 -4.66
N ILE A 105 6.78 -0.16 -4.00
CA ILE A 105 8.07 0.40 -3.61
C ILE A 105 8.36 -0.03 -2.18
N ILE A 106 9.54 -0.61 -1.95
CA ILE A 106 10.02 -0.99 -0.63
C ILE A 106 11.12 0.00 -0.26
N SER A 107 10.87 0.80 0.77
CA SER A 107 11.82 1.77 1.31
C SER A 107 11.74 1.79 2.83
N SER A 108 12.88 1.55 3.48
CA SER A 108 12.98 1.46 4.94
C SER A 108 13.82 2.62 5.48
N ALA A 109 13.45 3.14 6.64
CA ALA A 109 14.04 4.35 7.21
C ALA A 109 15.55 4.26 7.47
N ILE A 110 16.23 5.42 7.37
CA ILE A 110 17.69 5.62 7.39
C ILE A 110 18.38 5.17 8.69
N VAL A 111 17.64 4.82 9.74
CA VAL A 111 18.22 4.60 11.08
C VAL A 111 18.69 3.16 11.35
N ASN A 112 18.11 2.16 10.69
CA ASN A 112 18.35 0.75 11.05
C ASN A 112 19.53 0.12 10.33
N VAL A 113 20.15 -0.87 10.98
CA VAL A 113 21.22 -1.68 10.39
C VAL A 113 20.62 -2.57 9.31
N PRO A 114 21.17 -2.58 8.07
CA PRO A 114 20.64 -3.43 7.02
C PRO A 114 20.71 -4.92 7.34
N PRO A 115 19.84 -5.76 6.75
CA PRO A 115 19.90 -7.20 6.92
C PRO A 115 21.25 -7.77 6.42
N PRO A 116 21.70 -8.91 6.98
CA PRO A 116 22.93 -9.56 6.52
C PRO A 116 22.95 -9.83 5.02
N GLN A 117 24.10 -9.62 4.37
CA GLN A 117 24.23 -9.76 2.91
C GLN A 117 23.92 -11.19 2.41
N ALA A 118 24.15 -12.21 3.23
CA ALA A 118 23.80 -13.60 2.93
C ALA A 118 22.28 -13.78 2.76
N LEU A 119 21.48 -13.23 3.69
CA LEU A 119 20.02 -13.26 3.60
C LEU A 119 19.52 -12.60 2.32
N LEU A 120 20.01 -11.39 2.03
CA LEU A 120 19.63 -10.68 0.81
C LEU A 120 19.98 -11.48 -0.46
N THR A 121 21.03 -12.30 -0.42
CA THR A 121 21.41 -13.19 -1.53
C THR A 121 20.41 -14.33 -1.68
N VAL A 122 20.04 -14.99 -0.58
CA VAL A 122 19.02 -16.05 -0.57
C VAL A 122 17.67 -15.52 -1.05
N LEU A 123 17.22 -14.38 -0.54
CA LEU A 123 15.97 -13.73 -0.97
C LEU A 123 16.02 -13.37 -2.47
N ASN A 124 17.15 -12.83 -2.95
CA ASN A 124 17.32 -12.47 -4.36
C ASN A 124 17.28 -13.70 -5.28
N GLN A 125 17.86 -14.84 -4.86
CA GLN A 125 17.86 -16.07 -5.64
C GLN A 125 16.47 -16.74 -5.68
N ASN A 126 15.69 -16.65 -4.60
CA ASN A 126 14.39 -17.30 -4.49
C ASN A 126 13.19 -16.44 -4.93
N SER A 127 13.38 -15.14 -5.18
CA SER A 127 12.33 -14.22 -5.65
C SER A 127 12.03 -14.38 -7.16
N GLY A 128 11.49 -15.53 -7.54
CA GLY A 128 10.99 -15.79 -8.89
C GLY A 128 9.76 -14.94 -9.26
N PHE A 129 9.12 -15.26 -10.39
CA PHE A 129 7.75 -14.79 -10.61
C PHE A 129 6.78 -15.75 -9.92
N ILE A 130 5.66 -15.24 -9.43
CA ILE A 130 4.59 -16.02 -8.81
C ILE A 130 3.31 -15.76 -9.61
N THR A 131 2.53 -16.80 -9.89
CA THR A 131 1.17 -16.61 -10.40
C THR A 131 0.28 -16.26 -9.21
N PHE A 132 -0.05 -14.98 -9.08
CA PHE A 132 -0.82 -14.45 -7.96
C PHE A 132 -2.29 -14.93 -8.03
N ASN A 133 -2.89 -14.80 -9.21
CA ASN A 133 -4.15 -15.41 -9.57
C ASN A 133 -4.09 -15.84 -11.05
N GLY A 134 -5.17 -16.41 -11.60
CA GLY A 134 -5.16 -17.01 -12.94
C GLY A 134 -4.46 -16.17 -14.03
N ASN A 135 -4.70 -14.85 -14.07
CA ASN A 135 -4.13 -13.94 -15.08
C ASN A 135 -3.09 -12.94 -14.56
N THR A 136 -2.87 -12.82 -13.24
CA THR A 136 -1.89 -11.88 -12.68
C THR A 136 -0.59 -12.59 -12.29
N GLU A 137 0.54 -12.06 -12.75
CA GLU A 137 1.89 -12.42 -12.30
C GLU A 137 2.42 -11.36 -11.33
N GLU A 138 3.15 -11.79 -10.31
CA GLU A 138 3.92 -10.95 -9.40
C GLU A 138 5.42 -11.20 -9.60
N ARG A 139 6.23 -10.13 -9.62
CA ARG A 139 7.68 -10.23 -9.78
C ARG A 139 8.44 -9.03 -9.22
N MET A 140 9.64 -9.28 -8.68
CA MET A 140 10.60 -8.23 -8.32
C MET A 140 11.26 -7.57 -9.53
N TYR A 141 11.51 -6.26 -9.46
CA TYR A 141 12.33 -5.54 -10.42
C TYR A 141 13.84 -5.83 -10.23
N ASN A 142 14.60 -5.81 -11.33
CA ASN A 142 16.06 -5.84 -11.29
C ASN A 142 16.65 -4.42 -11.30
N LEU A 143 16.35 -3.64 -10.25
CA LEU A 143 16.72 -2.21 -10.16
C LEU A 143 18.21 -2.00 -9.91
N PHE A 144 18.79 -2.80 -9.03
CA PHE A 144 20.10 -2.53 -8.44
C PHE A 144 21.22 -3.17 -9.25
N LYS A 145 21.36 -2.78 -10.52
CA LYS A 145 22.46 -3.24 -11.39
C LYS A 145 23.83 -2.74 -10.90
N ARG A 146 23.84 -1.59 -10.23
CA ARG A 146 25.02 -0.93 -9.65
C ARG A 146 24.77 -0.61 -8.17
N SER A 147 25.80 -0.67 -7.34
CA SER A 147 25.77 -0.12 -5.97
C SER A 147 25.85 1.40 -6.00
N PRO A 148 25.54 2.08 -4.86
CA PRO A 148 25.67 3.54 -4.76
C PRO A 148 27.06 4.09 -5.11
N ASN A 149 28.10 3.24 -4.96
CA ASN A 149 29.50 3.57 -5.26
C ASN A 149 29.92 3.15 -6.69
N GLY A 150 28.98 2.73 -7.54
CA GLY A 150 29.22 2.43 -8.96
C GLY A 150 29.65 0.99 -9.29
N ASN A 151 29.83 0.14 -8.28
CA ASN A 151 30.24 -1.26 -8.51
C ASN A 151 29.08 -2.10 -9.09
N THR A 152 29.39 -3.03 -9.99
CA THR A 152 28.40 -3.99 -10.50
C THR A 152 27.91 -4.91 -9.40
N ARG A 153 26.62 -5.24 -9.41
CA ARG A 153 26.00 -6.16 -8.43
C ARG A 153 25.47 -7.43 -9.09
N GLN A 154 25.62 -8.55 -8.39
CA GLN A 154 24.95 -9.81 -8.72
C GLN A 154 23.51 -9.82 -8.18
N ASN A 155 23.31 -9.37 -6.94
CA ASN A 155 21.99 -9.21 -6.33
C ASN A 155 21.35 -7.89 -6.78
N LYS A 156 20.37 -8.00 -7.68
CA LYS A 156 19.77 -6.87 -8.40
C LYS A 156 18.39 -6.47 -7.90
N LYS A 157 17.75 -7.27 -7.03
CA LYS A 157 16.36 -7.07 -6.60
C LYS A 157 16.21 -6.31 -5.29
N LEU A 158 17.09 -6.60 -4.33
CA LEU A 158 17.12 -5.97 -3.01
C LEU A 158 18.48 -5.32 -2.73
N MET A 159 18.47 -4.25 -1.95
CA MET A 159 19.65 -3.57 -1.47
C MET A 159 19.54 -3.28 0.03
N GLY A 160 20.44 -3.87 0.82
CA GLY A 160 20.59 -3.55 2.24
C GLY A 160 21.43 -2.29 2.40
N MET A 161 20.79 -1.13 2.29
CA MET A 161 21.39 0.18 2.51
C MET A 161 20.34 1.09 3.15
N ARG A 162 20.80 2.10 3.89
CA ARG A 162 19.96 3.22 4.33
C ARG A 162 19.41 3.93 3.09
N ASN A 163 18.11 4.21 3.10
CA ASN A 163 17.45 4.77 1.93
C ASN A 163 16.22 5.59 2.31
N TYR A 164 15.68 6.30 1.33
CA TYR A 164 14.34 6.88 1.35
C TYR A 164 13.73 6.84 -0.04
N CYS A 165 12.42 7.00 -0.13
CA CYS A 165 11.69 7.13 -1.39
C CYS A 165 11.25 8.58 -1.59
N ALA A 166 11.50 9.12 -2.79
CA ALA A 166 10.93 10.39 -3.24
C ALA A 166 9.99 10.13 -4.42
N GLY A 167 8.74 10.59 -4.31
CA GLY A 167 7.75 10.53 -5.38
C GLY A 167 7.59 11.88 -6.08
N TYR A 168 7.51 11.86 -7.41
CA TYR A 168 7.22 13.05 -8.23
C TYR A 168 6.17 12.73 -9.27
N TYR A 169 5.21 13.64 -9.49
CA TYR A 169 4.24 13.52 -10.57
C TYR A 169 4.72 14.33 -11.77
N ASP A 170 4.98 13.64 -12.88
CA ASP A 170 5.35 14.28 -14.14
C ASP A 170 4.09 14.70 -14.89
N GLU A 171 3.83 16.00 -14.95
CA GLU A 171 2.65 16.55 -15.62
C GLU A 171 2.65 16.31 -17.14
N GLN A 172 3.83 16.20 -17.77
CA GLN A 172 3.96 16.05 -19.23
C GLN A 172 3.59 14.64 -19.65
N THR A 173 4.12 13.64 -18.94
CA THR A 173 3.86 12.23 -19.26
C THR A 173 2.64 11.67 -18.52
N GLY A 174 2.24 12.31 -17.42
CA GLY A 174 1.20 11.82 -16.50
C GLY A 174 1.65 10.63 -15.65
N LYS A 175 2.96 10.34 -15.61
CA LYS A 175 3.55 9.28 -14.79
C LYS A 175 3.79 9.75 -13.37
N ILE A 176 3.81 8.81 -12.44
CA ILE A 176 4.42 9.02 -11.12
C ILE A 176 5.80 8.36 -11.15
N ASN A 177 6.84 9.15 -10.87
CA ASN A 177 8.21 8.69 -10.75
C ASN A 177 8.52 8.43 -9.27
N PHE A 178 8.97 7.22 -8.95
CA PHE A 178 9.49 6.88 -7.63
C PHE A 178 11.00 6.73 -7.70
N TRP A 179 11.70 7.53 -6.91
CA TRP A 179 13.14 7.46 -6.73
C TRP A 179 13.47 6.82 -5.39
N ILE A 180 14.00 5.61 -5.40
CA ILE A 180 14.66 5.04 -4.23
C ILE A 180 16.06 5.63 -4.16
N GLN A 181 16.32 6.42 -3.12
CA GLN A 181 17.60 7.08 -2.89
C GLN A 181 18.39 6.30 -1.84
N ALA A 182 19.40 5.55 -2.26
CA ALA A 182 20.25 4.78 -1.34
C ALA A 182 21.51 5.57 -0.98
N GLU A 183 21.83 5.62 0.30
CA GLU A 183 23.01 6.31 0.83
C GLU A 183 24.30 5.70 0.29
N LYS A 184 25.26 6.55 -0.11
CA LYS A 184 26.57 6.11 -0.60
C LYS A 184 27.51 5.71 0.53
N GLU A 185 27.52 6.52 1.56
CA GLU A 185 28.35 6.37 2.74
C GLU A 185 27.58 6.86 3.96
N VAL A 186 27.66 6.07 5.03
CA VAL A 186 26.85 6.26 6.25
C VAL A 186 27.17 7.61 6.90
N GLY A 187 26.16 8.46 7.02
CA GLY A 187 26.29 9.77 7.66
C GLY A 187 26.93 10.84 6.78
N ILE A 188 27.27 10.53 5.53
CA ILE A 188 27.82 11.48 4.58
C ILE A 188 26.78 11.83 3.52
N LYS A 189 26.61 13.12 3.25
CA LYS A 189 25.66 13.60 2.24
C LYS A 189 26.00 13.01 0.87
N GLY A 190 25.13 12.12 0.38
CA GLY A 190 25.18 11.61 -0.97
C GLY A 190 24.37 10.34 -1.15
N THR A 191 23.53 10.31 -2.18
CA THR A 191 22.74 9.13 -2.54
C THR A 191 22.94 8.75 -4.01
N MET A 192 22.62 7.50 -4.33
CA MET A 192 22.37 7.05 -5.69
C MET A 192 20.87 6.76 -5.84
N GLY A 193 20.26 7.37 -6.86
CA GLY A 193 18.84 7.20 -7.16
C GLY A 193 18.59 6.01 -8.09
N TYR A 194 17.55 5.24 -7.79
CA TYR A 194 17.00 4.19 -8.64
C TYR A 194 15.56 4.54 -8.98
N LEU A 195 15.32 4.81 -10.26
CA LEU A 195 14.03 5.28 -10.78
C LEU A 195 13.11 4.12 -11.14
N ILE A 196 11.85 4.25 -10.74
CA ILE A 196 10.72 3.44 -11.20
C ILE A 196 9.63 4.38 -11.69
N ASP A 197 9.24 4.19 -12.95
CA ASP A 197 8.14 4.94 -13.55
C ASP A 197 6.86 4.14 -13.46
N VAL A 198 5.80 4.79 -12.98
CA VAL A 198 4.46 4.21 -12.91
C VAL A 198 3.54 5.01 -13.82
N PRO A 199 3.06 4.43 -14.94
CA PRO A 199 2.13 5.12 -15.82
C PRO A 199 0.74 5.25 -15.19
N LYS A 200 0.05 6.33 -15.56
CA LYS A 200 -1.40 6.43 -15.35
C LYS A 200 -2.11 5.23 -15.97
N LEU A 201 -3.24 4.85 -15.38
CA LEU A 201 -4.11 3.82 -15.94
C LEU A 201 -5.09 4.46 -16.92
N LEU A 202 -5.11 3.96 -18.15
CA LEU A 202 -6.09 4.27 -19.18
C LEU A 202 -6.89 3.01 -19.50
N PHE A 203 -7.94 2.75 -18.73
CA PHE A 203 -8.75 1.54 -18.88
C PHE A 203 -10.24 1.84 -18.99
N GLY A 204 -10.87 1.19 -19.97
CA GLY A 204 -12.30 1.32 -20.23
C GLY A 204 -12.77 2.74 -20.56
N GLN A 205 -14.09 2.93 -20.52
CA GLN A 205 -14.71 4.22 -20.83
C GLN A 205 -14.31 5.31 -19.83
N ALA A 206 -14.16 4.96 -18.55
CA ALA A 206 -13.75 5.88 -17.50
C ALA A 206 -12.37 6.49 -17.78
N GLY A 207 -11.38 5.68 -18.12
CA GLY A 207 -10.04 6.16 -18.49
C GLY A 207 -10.04 7.01 -19.75
N TYR A 208 -10.87 6.66 -20.74
CA TYR A 208 -11.02 7.46 -21.95
C TYR A 208 -11.58 8.85 -21.63
N HIS A 209 -12.64 8.96 -20.83
CA HIS A 209 -13.21 10.24 -20.42
C HIS A 209 -12.22 11.08 -19.59
N LEU A 210 -11.57 10.48 -18.58
CA LEU A 210 -10.61 11.18 -17.73
C LEU A 210 -9.40 11.71 -18.51
N SER A 211 -8.96 11.01 -19.56
CA SER A 211 -7.81 11.45 -20.35
C SER A 211 -8.10 12.64 -21.26
N HIS A 212 -9.37 12.92 -21.57
CA HIS A 212 -9.79 14.04 -22.42
C HIS A 212 -10.34 15.24 -21.62
N GLN A 213 -10.49 15.11 -20.30
CA GLN A 213 -11.00 16.18 -19.43
C GLN A 213 -9.88 17.03 -18.83
N ASN A 214 -10.17 18.32 -18.59
CA ASN A 214 -9.23 19.20 -17.89
C ASN A 214 -9.12 18.79 -16.42
N LYS A 215 -7.90 18.52 -15.93
CA LYS A 215 -7.63 18.06 -14.55
C LYS A 215 -8.27 18.96 -13.48
N ARG A 216 -8.31 20.28 -13.69
CA ARG A 216 -8.93 21.22 -12.75
C ARG A 216 -10.45 21.05 -12.67
N GLN A 217 -11.11 20.74 -13.79
CA GLN A 217 -12.55 20.47 -13.81
C GLN A 217 -12.85 19.17 -13.07
N VAL A 218 -12.11 18.09 -13.35
CA VAL A 218 -12.29 16.79 -12.69
C VAL A 218 -12.14 16.91 -11.17
N LEU A 219 -11.10 17.62 -10.69
CA LEU A 219 -10.91 17.86 -9.25
C LEU A 219 -12.07 18.66 -8.64
N GLY A 220 -12.57 19.67 -9.35
CA GLY A 220 -13.76 20.43 -8.93
C GLY A 220 -15.00 19.56 -8.80
N ASP A 221 -15.27 18.71 -9.80
CA ASP A 221 -16.43 17.81 -9.82
C ASP A 221 -16.36 16.77 -8.71
N LEU A 222 -15.18 16.18 -8.48
CA LEU A 222 -14.93 15.23 -7.37
C LEU A 222 -15.16 15.89 -6.01
N MET A 223 -14.67 17.12 -5.82
CA MET A 223 -14.88 17.87 -4.58
C MET A 223 -16.37 18.19 -4.36
N GLN A 224 -17.11 18.55 -5.40
CA GLN A 224 -18.55 18.79 -5.31
C GLN A 224 -19.34 17.53 -4.98
N MET A 225 -19.02 16.39 -5.60
CA MET A 225 -19.68 15.11 -5.28
C MET A 225 -19.45 14.70 -3.82
N HIS A 226 -18.24 14.92 -3.29
CA HIS A 226 -17.94 14.60 -1.89
C HIS A 226 -18.71 15.51 -0.93
N GLN A 227 -18.88 16.79 -1.25
CA GLN A 227 -19.71 17.72 -0.47
C GLN A 227 -21.20 17.33 -0.52
N GLN A 228 -21.71 16.87 -1.66
CA GLN A 228 -23.09 16.42 -1.79
C GLN A 228 -23.38 15.14 -1.00
N GLN A 229 -22.42 14.21 -0.90
CA GLN A 229 -22.56 13.00 -0.07
C GLN A 229 -22.49 13.29 1.43
N GLN A 230 -21.94 14.42 1.85
CA GLN A 230 -21.84 14.82 3.26
C GLN A 230 -23.02 15.70 3.74
N GLN A 231 -23.97 16.07 2.86
CA GLN A 231 -25.18 16.77 3.29
C GLN A 231 -26.10 15.79 4.05
N PRO A 232 -26.46 16.06 5.32
CA PRO A 232 -27.44 15.25 6.02
C PRO A 232 -28.81 15.44 5.36
N PHE A 233 -29.49 14.32 5.09
CA PHE A 233 -30.86 14.26 4.57
C PHE A 233 -31.84 14.90 5.58
N PHE A 234 -31.99 16.22 5.59
CA PHE A 234 -33.14 16.88 6.23
C PHE A 234 -34.30 16.91 5.25
N GLY A 235 -34.98 15.77 5.15
CA GLY A 235 -36.20 15.60 4.38
C GLY A 235 -37.35 15.10 5.26
N PHE A 236 -37.83 15.91 6.20
CA PHE A 236 -39.16 15.69 6.78
C PHE A 236 -40.21 16.28 5.84
N ARG A 237 -40.80 15.40 5.03
CA ARG A 237 -42.06 15.65 4.32
C ARG A 237 -43.18 15.51 5.35
N HIS A 238 -43.80 16.62 5.77
CA HIS A 238 -45.03 16.57 6.57
C HIS A 238 -46.19 16.13 5.69
N HIS A 239 -46.71 14.93 5.95
CA HIS A 239 -48.06 14.52 5.57
C HIS A 239 -48.73 13.88 6.78
N GLN A 240 -50.04 14.15 6.92
CA GLN A 240 -51.02 13.60 7.87
C GLN A 240 -50.91 14.16 9.32
N ASP A 241 -51.98 14.65 9.98
CA ASP A 241 -53.38 14.23 9.94
C ASP A 241 -54.40 15.38 10.08
N GLN A 242 -55.44 15.33 9.24
CA GLN A 242 -56.78 15.84 9.54
C GLN A 242 -57.58 14.67 10.09
N GLU A 243 -57.92 14.68 11.38
CA GLU A 243 -59.12 14.05 11.95
C GLU A 243 -59.09 14.21 13.47
N GLN A 244 -59.98 15.05 14.01
CA GLN A 244 -60.91 14.69 15.10
C GLN A 244 -61.74 15.91 15.50
N GLN A 245 -63.05 15.77 15.23
CA GLN A 245 -64.12 16.60 15.77
C GLN A 245 -64.43 16.18 17.22
N GLU A 246 -64.64 17.21 18.05
CA GLU A 246 -65.69 17.41 19.06
C GLU A 246 -66.07 16.30 20.07
N GLN A 247 -66.47 16.80 21.26
CA GLN A 247 -66.98 16.13 22.49
C GLN A 247 -65.83 15.81 23.47
N GLU A 248 -65.82 16.23 24.73
CA GLU A 248 -66.89 16.62 25.66
C GLU A 248 -66.30 17.44 26.82
N GLN A 249 -67.18 18.16 27.52
CA GLN A 249 -66.95 18.95 28.71
C GLN A 249 -66.38 18.11 29.87
N ASP A 250 -65.52 18.71 30.72
CA ASP A 250 -65.85 19.03 32.12
C ASP A 250 -64.64 18.98 33.09
N ASN A 251 -64.60 20.00 33.94
CA ASN A 251 -64.05 20.12 35.30
C ASN A 251 -62.64 19.64 35.73
N GLY A 252 -62.00 20.52 36.53
CA GLY A 252 -61.25 20.09 37.72
C GLY A 252 -59.82 20.60 37.81
N GLY A 253 -59.57 21.58 38.69
CA GLY A 253 -58.26 22.19 38.91
C GLY A 253 -57.27 21.37 39.74
N GLY A 254 -56.08 21.95 39.94
CA GLY A 254 -55.10 21.45 40.92
C GLY A 254 -53.69 21.95 40.67
N HIS A 255 -53.20 22.80 41.58
CA HIS A 255 -51.80 23.21 41.78
C HIS A 255 -50.79 22.04 41.69
N PHE A 256 -49.53 22.30 41.30
CA PHE A 256 -48.36 22.25 42.20
C PHE A 256 -47.04 22.71 41.53
N HIS A 257 -46.14 23.19 42.39
CA HIS A 257 -44.93 23.97 42.15
C HIS A 257 -43.68 23.16 41.71
N ARG A 258 -42.89 23.80 40.84
CA ARG A 258 -41.42 24.07 40.93
C ARG A 258 -40.45 22.93 41.27
N LEU A 259 -39.48 22.71 40.37
CA LEU A 259 -38.03 22.72 40.71
C LEU A 259 -37.18 22.93 39.44
N GLN A 260 -36.46 24.05 39.42
CA GLN A 260 -35.32 24.34 38.53
C GLN A 260 -34.05 23.80 39.18
N SER A 261 -33.12 23.25 38.40
CA SER A 261 -31.69 23.34 38.71
C SER A 261 -30.85 23.43 37.43
N LYS A 262 -30.07 24.51 37.37
CA LYS A 262 -29.12 24.97 36.34
C LYS A 262 -27.92 24.02 36.23
N ILE A 263 -27.47 23.68 35.02
CA ILE A 263 -26.33 24.25 34.26
C ILE A 263 -25.04 24.38 35.07
N GLY A 264 -24.01 23.62 34.68
CA GLY A 264 -22.60 23.87 34.95
C GLY A 264 -21.79 23.60 33.69
N GLY A 265 -21.29 24.67 33.05
CA GLY A 265 -20.43 24.63 31.88
C GLY A 265 -18.96 24.40 32.26
N PHE A 266 -18.23 23.73 31.38
CA PHE A 266 -16.79 23.44 31.50
C PHE A 266 -15.98 24.48 30.71
N MET A 267 -14.93 25.01 31.33
CA MET A 267 -14.02 26.04 30.79
C MET A 267 -12.70 25.37 30.38
N MET A 268 -12.17 25.68 29.18
CA MET A 268 -10.85 25.22 28.73
C MET A 268 -9.76 26.27 29.06
N PRO A 269 -8.54 25.84 29.43
CA PRO A 269 -7.41 26.74 29.68
C PRO A 269 -6.69 27.17 28.40
N GLN A 270 -6.24 28.43 28.37
CA GLN A 270 -5.37 29.01 27.34
C GLN A 270 -3.88 28.72 27.64
N PRO A 271 -3.00 28.70 26.63
CA PRO A 271 -1.58 28.39 26.78
C PRO A 271 -0.76 29.63 27.20
N ASN A 272 0.27 29.40 28.02
CA ASN A 272 1.32 30.38 28.30
C ASN A 272 2.49 30.21 27.33
N ASN A 273 3.04 31.36 26.92
CA ASN A 273 4.26 31.65 26.16
C ASN A 273 5.24 30.51 25.86
#